data_AF-A0A3P7YQN8-F1
#
_entry.id   AF-A0A3P7YQN8-F1
#
_cell.length_a   1.000
_cell.length_b   1.000
_cell.length_c   1.000
_cell.angle_alpha   90.00
_cell.angle_beta   90.00
_cell.angle_gamma   90.00
#
_symmetry.space_group_name_H-M   'P 1'
#
loop_
_entity.id
_entity.type
_entity.pdbx_description
1 polymer ?
#
loop_
_entity_poly.entity_id
_entity_poly.type
_entity_poly.pdbx_seq_one_letter_code
_entity_poly.pdbx_strand_id
1 'polypeptide(L)'
;MRVCEDCGAQLNIMDHESRIADHFGGKMHLGMVECRERYAEMKKTIEDRRRERREKGLDGSRFAERRRSPPRRDRDREDRDRRDRDREDRGSRHGSGSSRRRR
;
A
#
# COMPACT_ATOMS: atom_id res chain seq x y z
N MET A 1 -31.25 -12.11 -29.47
CA MET A 1 -31.17 -11.55 -28.11
C MET A 1 -30.05 -10.53 -28.07
N ARG A 2 -30.28 -9.36 -27.48
CA ARG A 2 -29.26 -8.33 -27.24
C ARG A 2 -29.06 -8.18 -25.73
N VAL A 3 -27.92 -7.63 -25.34
CA VAL A 3 -27.62 -7.33 -23.94
C VAL A 3 -27.50 -5.81 -23.79
N CYS A 4 -28.08 -5.26 -22.73
CA CYS A 4 -27.93 -3.87 -22.34
C CYS A 4 -26.46 -3.56 -22.02
N GLU A 5 -25.86 -2.58 -22.69
CA GLU A 5 -24.45 -2.24 -22.52
C GLU A 5 -24.15 -1.68 -21.12
N ASP A 6 -25.11 -0.96 -20.53
CA ASP A 6 -24.96 -0.32 -19.23
C ASP A 6 -25.24 -1.24 -18.05
N CYS A 7 -26.22 -2.11 -18.20
CA CYS A 7 -26.80 -2.86 -17.11
C CYS A 7 -26.64 -4.39 -17.24
N GLY A 8 -26.13 -4.87 -18.37
CA GLY A 8 -25.82 -6.30 -18.60
C GLY A 8 -27.06 -7.20 -18.69
N ALA A 9 -28.27 -6.64 -18.68
CA ALA A 9 -29.52 -7.39 -18.77
C ALA A 9 -29.78 -7.89 -20.19
N GLN A 10 -30.32 -9.11 -20.31
CA GLN A 10 -30.71 -9.69 -21.59
C GLN A 10 -32.06 -9.10 -22.03
N LEU A 11 -32.07 -8.47 -23.20
CA LEU A 11 -33.24 -7.89 -23.85
C LEU A 11 -33.56 -8.67 -25.12
N ASN A 12 -34.82 -9.01 -25.34
CA ASN A 12 -35.21 -9.62 -26.60
C ASN A 12 -35.36 -8.53 -27.66
N ILE A 13 -34.89 -8.81 -28.87
CA ILE A 13 -34.89 -7.84 -29.99
C ILE A 13 -36.33 -7.55 -30.46
N MET A 14 -37.25 -8.47 -30.17
CA MET A 14 -38.67 -8.40 -30.51
C MET A 14 -39.54 -7.75 -29.41
N ASP A 15 -38.94 -7.28 -28.30
CA ASP A 15 -39.72 -6.60 -27.27
C ASP A 15 -40.17 -5.21 -27.77
N HIS A 16 -41.46 -4.89 -27.60
CA HIS A 16 -42.04 -3.60 -27.94
C HIS A 16 -41.34 -2.44 -27.23
N GLU A 17 -41.26 -1.27 -27.87
CA GLU A 17 -40.63 -0.04 -27.35
C GLU A 17 -41.06 0.31 -25.92
N SER A 18 -42.31 0.01 -25.53
CA SER A 18 -42.82 0.20 -24.17
C SER A 18 -42.01 -0.56 -23.12
N ARG A 19 -41.62 -1.81 -23.39
CA ARG A 19 -40.83 -2.63 -22.45
C ARG A 19 -39.38 -2.14 -22.34
N ILE A 20 -38.87 -1.61 -23.44
CA ILE A 20 -37.54 -1.00 -23.49
C ILE A 20 -37.53 0.31 -22.68
N ALA A 21 -38.59 1.11 -22.78
CA ALA A 21 -38.75 2.33 -21.97
C ALA A 21 -38.79 2.02 -20.47
N ASP A 22 -39.53 0.99 -20.05
CA ASP A 22 -39.57 0.55 -18.64
C ASP A 22 -38.22 -0.01 -18.17
N HIS A 23 -37.43 -0.58 -19.08
CA HIS A 23 -36.09 -1.06 -18.78
C HIS A 23 -35.10 0.10 -18.52
N PHE A 24 -35.08 1.10 -19.40
CA PHE A 24 -34.22 2.29 -19.27
C PHE A 24 -34.65 3.20 -18.11
N GLY A 25 -35.95 3.28 -17.83
CA GLY A 25 -36.50 3.97 -16.66
C GLY A 25 -36.39 3.19 -15.35
N GLY A 26 -35.89 1.96 -15.40
CA GLY A 26 -35.76 1.10 -14.22
C GLY A 26 -34.64 1.55 -13.29
N LYS A 27 -34.89 1.44 -11.97
CA LYS A 27 -33.89 1.76 -10.92
C LYS A 27 -32.58 0.98 -11.09
N MET A 28 -32.63 -0.23 -11.67
CA MET A 28 -31.44 -1.04 -11.89
C MET A 28 -30.58 -0.48 -13.04
N HIS A 29 -31.19 0.01 -14.11
CA HIS A 29 -30.46 0.63 -15.23
C HIS A 29 -29.84 1.95 -14.77
N LEU A 30 -30.65 2.85 -14.19
CA LEU A 30 -30.20 4.15 -13.67
C LEU A 30 -29.13 3.98 -12.59
N GLY A 31 -29.32 3.06 -11.65
CA GLY A 31 -28.34 2.81 -10.59
C GLY A 31 -27.01 2.26 -11.13
N MET A 32 -27.04 1.41 -12.17
CA MET A 32 -25.82 0.88 -12.77
C MET A 32 -25.07 1.94 -13.57
N VAL A 33 -25.80 2.81 -14.29
CA VAL A 33 -25.24 3.97 -15.01
C VAL A 33 -24.57 4.90 -14.00
N GLU A 34 -25.25 5.30 -12.94
CA GLU A 34 -24.70 6.19 -11.89
C GLU A 34 -23.49 5.57 -11.19
N CYS A 35 -23.51 4.26 -10.92
CA CYS A 35 -22.35 3.55 -10.38
C CYS A 35 -21.14 3.61 -11.31
N ARG A 36 -21.34 3.45 -12.63
CA ARG A 36 -20.27 3.50 -13.62
C ARG A 36 -19.69 4.91 -13.77
N GLU A 37 -20.54 5.93 -13.76
CA GLU A 37 -20.11 7.32 -13.81
C GLU A 37 -19.25 7.67 -12.59
N ARG A 38 -19.76 7.39 -11.38
CA ARG A 38 -19.00 7.61 -10.13
C ARG A 38 -17.69 6.82 -10.10
N TYR A 39 -17.70 5.59 -10.59
CA TYR A 39 -16.48 4.78 -10.69
C TYR A 39 -15.47 5.42 -11.64
N ALA A 40 -15.90 5.96 -12.79
CA ALA A 40 -15.03 6.64 -13.73
C ALA A 40 -14.41 7.92 -13.13
N GLU A 41 -15.19 8.70 -12.37
CA GLU A 41 -14.69 9.87 -11.65
C GLU A 41 -13.65 9.49 -10.57
N MET A 42 -13.96 8.48 -9.75
CA MET A 42 -13.04 7.97 -8.74
C MET A 42 -11.76 7.41 -9.37
N LYS A 43 -11.87 6.71 -10.50
CA LYS A 43 -10.72 6.18 -11.22
C LYS A 43 -9.82 7.29 -11.75
N LYS A 44 -10.38 8.37 -12.31
CA LYS A 44 -9.61 9.54 -12.76
C LYS A 44 -8.85 10.19 -11.61
N THR A 45 -9.54 10.47 -10.50
CA THR A 45 -8.90 11.09 -9.33
C THR A 45 -7.79 10.23 -8.72
N ILE A 46 -7.97 8.90 -8.69
CA ILE A 46 -6.93 7.97 -8.23
C ILE A 46 -5.75 7.94 -9.20
N GLU A 47 -5.99 7.89 -10.52
CA GLU A 47 -4.94 7.89 -11.53
C GLU A 47 -4.16 9.21 -11.55
N ASP A 48 -4.83 10.35 -11.38
CA ASP A 48 -4.17 11.66 -11.25
C ASP A 48 -3.31 11.72 -9.98
N ARG A 49 -3.84 11.25 -8.85
CA ARG A 49 -3.07 11.15 -7.60
C ARG A 49 -1.91 10.16 -7.71
N ARG A 50 -2.06 9.11 -8.50
CA ARG A 50 -1.02 8.10 -8.76
C ARG A 50 0.06 8.65 -9.70
N ARG A 51 -0.32 9.40 -10.73
CA ARG A 51 0.58 10.14 -11.62
C ARG A 51 1.39 11.16 -10.81
N GLU A 52 0.71 11.98 -10.00
CA GLU A 52 1.37 12.97 -9.14
C GLU A 52 2.35 12.30 -8.15
N ARG A 53 1.95 11.17 -7.55
CA ARG A 53 2.84 10.37 -6.68
C ARG A 53 4.06 9.82 -7.43
N ARG A 54 3.88 9.42 -8.68
CA ARG A 54 4.96 8.92 -9.55
C ARG A 54 5.91 10.03 -9.95
N GLU A 55 5.39 11.21 -10.31
CA GLU A 55 6.19 12.40 -10.62
C GLU A 55 6.97 12.91 -9.40
N LYS A 56 6.36 12.89 -8.21
CA LYS A 56 7.03 13.21 -6.93
C LYS A 56 7.98 12.12 -6.45
N GLY A 57 8.16 11.01 -7.17
CA GLY A 57 9.10 9.93 -6.83
C GLY A 57 8.78 9.17 -5.55
N LEU A 58 7.57 9.33 -4.99
CA LEU A 58 7.15 8.74 -3.70
C LEU A 58 6.75 7.26 -3.79
N ASP A 59 6.77 6.70 -4.99
CA ASP A 59 6.61 5.27 -5.27
C ASP A 59 7.81 4.46 -4.76
N GLY A 60 9.03 4.97 -4.96
CA GLY A 60 10.27 4.32 -4.54
C GLY A 60 10.63 4.51 -3.06
N SER A 61 10.08 5.53 -2.38
CA SER A 61 10.45 5.87 -1.00
C SER A 61 10.04 4.78 0.00
N ARG A 62 8.88 4.14 -0.19
CA ARG A 62 8.46 3.00 0.65
C ARG A 62 9.37 1.78 0.50
N PHE A 63 9.94 1.56 -0.69
CA PHE A 63 10.86 0.45 -0.93
C PHE A 63 12.28 0.77 -0.44
N ALA A 64 12.72 2.02 -0.60
CA ALA A 64 13.99 2.51 -0.09
C ALA A 64 14.05 2.56 1.44
N GLU A 65 12.99 3.01 2.11
CA GLU A 65 12.90 3.03 3.59
C GLU A 65 12.96 1.62 4.19
N ARG A 66 12.32 0.65 3.50
CA ARG A 66 12.34 -0.77 3.88
C ARG A 66 13.70 -1.44 3.67
N ARG A 67 14.53 -0.93 2.75
CA ARG A 67 15.94 -1.34 2.60
C ARG A 67 16.88 -0.64 3.58
N ARG A 68 16.55 0.57 4.03
CA ARG A 68 17.36 1.36 4.95
C ARG A 68 17.18 0.96 6.42
N SER A 69 16.07 0.30 6.75
CA SER A 69 15.85 -0.29 8.07
C SER A 69 16.29 -1.77 8.07
N PRO A 70 17.28 -2.16 8.89
CA PRO A 70 17.58 -3.58 9.13
C PRO A 70 16.31 -4.28 9.64
N PRO A 71 16.07 -5.55 9.25
CA PRO A 71 14.99 -6.33 9.84
C PRO A 71 15.12 -6.33 11.36
N ARG A 72 13.99 -6.30 12.09
CA ARG A 72 13.95 -6.13 13.55
C ARG A 72 14.95 -7.04 14.29
N ARG A 73 15.14 -8.25 13.79
CA ARG A 73 16.05 -9.27 14.33
C ARG A 73 17.54 -8.89 14.27
N ASP A 74 17.98 -8.16 13.24
CA ASP A 74 19.36 -7.64 13.16
C ASP A 74 19.55 -6.44 14.08
N ARG A 75 18.51 -5.61 14.27
CA ARG A 75 18.55 -4.44 15.16
C ARG A 75 18.73 -4.86 16.63
N ASP A 76 18.07 -5.95 17.06
CA ASP A 76 18.26 -6.54 18.41
C ASP A 76 19.68 -7.08 18.62
N ARG A 77 20.32 -7.60 17.55
CA ARG A 77 21.68 -8.13 17.60
C ARG A 77 22.71 -7.00 17.70
N GLU A 78 22.52 -5.94 16.92
CA GLU A 78 23.38 -4.75 16.94
C GLU A 78 23.33 -4.01 18.28
N ASP A 79 22.16 -3.97 18.93
CA ASP A 79 22.01 -3.39 20.28
C ASP A 79 22.77 -4.21 21.35
N ARG A 80 22.71 -5.55 21.26
CA ARG A 80 23.50 -6.44 22.11
C ARG A 80 25.00 -6.27 21.88
N ASP A 81 25.45 -6.27 20.63
CA ASP A 81 26.87 -6.08 20.28
C ASP A 81 27.42 -4.73 20.79
N ARG A 82 26.62 -3.66 20.70
CA ARG A 82 26.98 -2.35 21.28
C ARG A 82 27.10 -2.44 22.80
N ARG A 83 26.12 -3.06 23.47
CA ARG A 83 26.09 -3.19 24.93
C ARG A 83 27.23 -4.07 25.46
N ASP A 84 27.65 -5.09 24.72
CA ASP A 84 28.79 -5.93 25.07
C ASP A 84 30.12 -5.19 24.89
N ARG A 85 30.29 -4.41 23.80
CA ARG A 85 31.47 -3.52 23.65
C ARG A 85 31.55 -2.45 24.74
N ASP A 86 30.44 -1.86 25.14
CA ASP A 86 30.40 -0.89 26.26
C ASP A 86 30.82 -1.52 27.59
N ARG A 87 30.54 -2.81 27.79
CA ARG A 87 31.02 -3.57 28.96
C ARG A 87 32.51 -3.88 28.88
N GLU A 88 33.03 -4.19 27.70
CA GLU A 88 34.46 -4.44 27.48
C GLU A 88 35.32 -3.17 27.62
N ASP A 89 34.84 -2.00 27.18
CA ASP A 89 35.55 -0.71 27.38
C ASP A 89 35.65 -0.36 28.87
N ARG A 90 34.55 -0.54 29.61
CA ARG A 90 34.56 -0.38 31.08
C ARG A 90 35.51 -1.42 31.71
N GLY A 91 35.38 -2.67 31.26
CA GLY A 91 36.29 -3.83 31.41
C GLY A 91 37.77 -3.48 31.49
N SER A 92 38.21 -2.75 30.48
CA SER A 92 39.60 -2.48 30.20
C SER A 92 40.18 -1.36 31.07
N ARG A 93 39.32 -0.44 31.57
CA ARG A 93 39.74 0.66 32.44
C ARG A 93 40.04 0.22 33.88
N HIS A 94 39.50 -0.92 34.32
CA HIS A 94 39.70 -1.44 35.68
C HIS A 94 40.69 -2.62 35.78
N GLY A 95 41.32 -3.03 34.68
CA GLY A 95 42.30 -4.12 34.64
C GLY A 95 43.78 -3.71 34.82
N SER A 96 44.12 -2.44 34.74
CA SER A 96 45.52 -1.97 34.85
C SER A 96 45.85 -1.53 36.29
N GLY A 97 45.85 -2.47 37.24
CA GLY A 97 46.10 -2.17 38.66
C GLY A 97 46.74 -3.27 39.50
N SER A 98 47.21 -4.37 38.90
CA SER A 98 47.82 -5.46 39.67
C SER A 98 49.02 -6.08 38.96
N SER A 99 50.17 -5.42 39.08
CA SER A 99 51.46 -6.12 39.08
C SER A 99 52.55 -5.19 39.60
N ARG A 100 52.81 -5.25 40.92
CA ARG A 100 54.11 -4.91 41.54
C ARG A 100 54.08 -5.30 43.02
N ARG A 101 54.20 -6.61 43.27
CA ARG A 101 54.75 -7.16 44.52
C ARG A 101 55.52 -8.43 44.19
N ARG A 102 56.85 -8.33 44.18
CA ARG A 102 57.75 -9.47 44.38
C ARG A 102 58.95 -9.02 45.20
N ARG A 103 59.08 -9.69 46.34
CA ARG A 103 60.25 -9.94 47.23
C ARG A 103 61.29 -8.86 47.39
#